data_AF-A0A8S3XPT8-F1
#
_entry.id   AF-A0A8S3XPT8-F1
#
_cell.length_a   1.000
_cell.length_b   1.000
_cell.length_c   1.000
_cell.angle_alpha   90.00
_cell.angle_beta   90.00
_cell.angle_gamma   90.00
#
_symmetry.space_group_name_H-M   'P 1'
#
loop_
_entity.id
_entity.type
_entity.pdbx_description
1 polymer ?
#
loop_
_entity_poly.entity_id
_entity_poly.type
_entity_poly.pdbx_seq_one_letter_code
_entity_poly.pdbx_strand_id
1 'polypeptide(L)'
;MDNRGRQTPANKTPGEQIQEKMKESNKVPVKLNIYKKVFGTEYNLAFYHPKKDQCSICNNYKKDKTNINIQNEYTQHIERKEASYRSKELDKKKSGEDESYLCVTMDLQSLLQIPSTADSLMYYSRKLNLYNLSIYEFKPPQNDAHCIIWTEINGKRGSVEIASATHLWIKNLPEVLTHVTIYSDTCSGQNRNQYIAAFLLYLVHTHETIKVLEQKYLESGHSFMEVDSMHSAIEKEKFTKTRIL
;
A
#
# COMPACT_ATOMS: atom_id res chain seq x y z
N MET A 1 32.47 -1.39 -5.88
CA MET A 1 31.96 -2.67 -6.44
C MET A 1 30.87 -3.13 -5.48
N ASP A 2 29.72 -2.46 -5.50
CA ASP A 2 28.55 -2.77 -6.33
C ASP A 2 28.01 -4.18 -6.05
N ASN A 3 27.07 -4.27 -5.10
CA ASN A 3 26.12 -5.37 -4.99
C ASN A 3 24.73 -4.78 -4.75
N ARG A 4 24.21 -4.19 -5.83
CA ARG A 4 22.79 -3.91 -6.03
C ARG A 4 21.97 -5.16 -5.69
N GLY A 5 21.13 -5.08 -4.66
CA GLY A 5 20.11 -6.08 -4.40
C GLY A 5 19.10 -6.09 -5.55
N ARG A 6 19.28 -6.98 -6.52
CA ARG A 6 18.27 -7.29 -7.53
C ARG A 6 17.03 -7.79 -6.79
N GLN A 7 15.91 -7.11 -7.00
CA GLN A 7 14.61 -7.70 -6.74
C GLN A 7 14.48 -8.93 -7.65
N THR A 8 14.28 -10.11 -7.07
CA THR A 8 13.93 -11.34 -7.80
C THR A 8 12.41 -11.57 -7.74
N PRO A 9 11.85 -12.29 -8.73
CA PRO A 9 10.44 -12.20 -9.10
C PRO A 9 9.48 -12.82 -8.08
N ALA A 10 8.23 -12.37 -8.09
CA ALA A 10 7.12 -12.68 -7.17
C ALA A 10 6.66 -14.17 -7.09
N ASN A 11 7.38 -15.12 -7.69
CA ASN A 11 6.94 -16.52 -7.84
C ASN A 11 7.81 -17.58 -7.13
N LYS A 12 8.73 -17.19 -6.24
CA LYS A 12 9.59 -18.15 -5.52
C LYS A 12 9.13 -18.37 -4.08
N THR A 13 8.98 -19.64 -3.71
CA THR A 13 8.68 -20.06 -2.34
C THR A 13 9.80 -19.63 -1.37
N PRO A 14 9.52 -19.45 -0.07
CA PRO A 14 10.54 -19.08 0.92
C PRO A 14 11.75 -20.03 0.94
N GLY A 15 11.56 -21.31 0.61
CA GLY A 15 12.63 -22.29 0.51
C GLY A 15 13.60 -22.01 -0.64
N GLU A 16 13.09 -21.56 -1.79
CA GLU A 16 13.90 -21.23 -2.97
C GLU A 16 14.70 -19.94 -2.75
N GLN A 17 14.13 -18.96 -2.03
CA GLN A 17 14.80 -17.71 -1.70
C GLN A 17 15.99 -17.93 -0.73
N ILE A 18 15.85 -18.86 0.23
CA ILE A 18 16.93 -19.23 1.15
C ILE A 18 18.07 -19.92 0.39
N GLN A 19 17.74 -20.78 -0.59
CA GLN A 19 18.72 -21.47 -1.41
C GLN A 19 19.55 -20.51 -2.28
N GLU A 20 18.93 -19.48 -2.85
CA GLU A 20 19.64 -18.48 -3.66
C GLU A 20 20.59 -17.63 -2.81
N LYS A 21 20.13 -17.11 -1.65
CA LYS A 21 20.99 -16.32 -0.75
C LYS A 21 22.17 -17.13 -0.20
N MET A 22 22.00 -18.43 0.02
CA MET A 22 23.09 -19.30 0.49
C MET A 22 24.08 -19.65 -0.63
N LYS A 23 23.62 -19.79 -1.88
CA LYS A 23 24.49 -19.91 -3.07
C LYS A 23 25.34 -18.66 -3.28
N GLU A 24 24.75 -17.48 -3.14
CA GLU A 24 25.49 -16.20 -3.19
C GLU A 24 26.55 -16.08 -2.07
N SER A 25 26.37 -16.80 -0.98
CA SER A 25 27.27 -16.81 0.19
C SER A 25 28.25 -18.00 0.20
N ASN A 26 28.32 -18.81 -0.86
CA ASN A 26 29.11 -20.05 -0.95
C ASN A 26 28.85 -21.08 0.18
N LYS A 27 27.63 -21.11 0.73
CA LYS A 27 27.23 -22.05 1.78
C LYS A 27 26.24 -23.07 1.24
N VAL A 28 26.35 -24.33 1.70
CA VAL A 28 25.42 -25.40 1.32
C VAL A 28 24.05 -25.13 1.95
N PRO A 29 22.97 -25.04 1.16
CA PRO A 29 21.65 -24.76 1.70
C PRO A 29 21.10 -25.95 2.50
N VAL A 30 20.61 -25.68 3.70
CA VAL A 30 19.91 -26.66 4.53
C VAL A 30 18.45 -26.79 4.10
N LYS A 31 17.85 -27.97 4.30
CA LYS A 31 16.42 -28.19 4.04
C LYS A 31 15.58 -27.28 4.94
N LEU A 32 14.47 -26.75 4.41
CA LEU A 32 13.54 -25.87 5.15
C LEU A 32 13.08 -26.46 6.49
N ASN A 33 12.93 -27.78 6.57
CA ASN A 33 12.56 -28.47 7.81
C ASN A 33 13.65 -28.37 8.89
N ILE A 34 14.93 -28.40 8.52
CA ILE A 34 16.05 -28.21 9.45
C ILE A 34 16.04 -26.76 9.96
N TYR A 35 15.87 -25.79 9.05
CA TYR A 35 15.71 -24.39 9.42
C TYR A 35 14.55 -24.19 10.40
N LYS A 36 13.36 -24.72 10.11
CA LYS A 36 12.19 -24.61 10.99
C LYS A 36 12.42 -25.24 12.37
N LYS A 37 13.07 -26.42 12.41
CA LYS A 37 13.40 -27.11 13.66
C LYS A 37 14.37 -26.26 14.48
N VAL A 38 15.53 -25.93 13.93
CA VAL A 38 16.56 -25.14 14.63
C VAL A 38 16.00 -23.78 15.08
N PHE A 39 15.31 -23.06 14.20
CA PHE A 39 14.71 -21.76 14.49
C PHE A 39 13.67 -21.83 15.62
N GLY A 40 12.75 -22.80 15.56
CA GLY A 40 11.64 -22.90 16.52
C GLY A 40 11.96 -23.64 17.81
N THR A 41 12.89 -24.60 17.80
CA THR A 41 13.17 -25.45 18.98
C THR A 41 14.51 -25.17 19.64
N GLU A 42 15.56 -24.83 18.88
CA GLU A 42 16.90 -24.62 19.45
C GLU A 42 17.13 -23.15 19.83
N TYR A 43 16.75 -22.22 18.95
CA TYR A 43 16.81 -20.79 19.25
C TYR A 43 15.52 -20.27 19.91
N ASN A 44 14.45 -21.07 19.89
CA ASN A 44 13.10 -20.71 20.38
C ASN A 44 12.63 -19.35 19.83
N LEU A 45 12.97 -19.09 18.57
CA LEU A 45 12.59 -17.86 17.88
C LEU A 45 11.25 -18.08 17.19
N ALA A 46 10.38 -17.09 17.35
CA ALA A 46 9.18 -16.94 16.56
C ALA A 46 9.33 -15.68 15.71
N PHE A 47 8.72 -15.67 14.53
CA PHE A 47 8.58 -14.42 13.81
C PHE A 47 7.75 -13.47 14.67
N TYR A 48 8.32 -12.29 14.97
CA TYR A 48 7.58 -11.24 15.65
C TYR A 48 6.40 -10.87 14.76
N HIS A 49 5.20 -11.03 15.29
CA HIS A 49 3.98 -10.58 14.61
C HIS A 49 3.82 -9.11 14.98
N PRO A 50 3.98 -8.18 14.03
CA PRO A 50 3.77 -6.77 14.31
C PRO A 50 2.37 -6.56 14.91
N LYS A 51 2.28 -5.71 15.93
CA LYS A 51 0.99 -5.27 16.50
C LYS A 51 0.23 -4.34 15.54
N LYS A 52 0.93 -3.76 14.56
CA LYS A 52 0.37 -2.98 13.46
C LYS A 52 -0.35 -3.93 12.48
N ASP A 53 -1.44 -3.46 11.88
CA ASP A 53 -2.17 -4.14 10.79
C ASP A 53 -2.98 -5.38 11.18
N GLN A 54 -3.38 -5.48 12.46
CA GLN A 54 -4.32 -6.52 12.88
C GLN A 54 -5.77 -6.08 12.69
N CYS A 55 -6.59 -6.93 12.09
CA CYS A 55 -8.02 -6.73 11.97
C CYS A 55 -8.74 -6.99 13.31
N SER A 56 -9.38 -5.96 13.86
CA SER A 56 -10.15 -6.03 15.11
C SER A 56 -11.27 -7.08 15.06
N ILE A 57 -12.00 -7.19 13.94
CA ILE A 57 -13.09 -8.15 13.78
C ILE A 57 -12.55 -9.59 13.81
N CYS A 58 -11.49 -9.87 13.04
CA CYS A 58 -10.80 -11.15 13.07
C CYS A 58 -10.26 -11.50 14.46
N ASN A 59 -9.71 -10.51 15.17
CA ASN A 59 -9.20 -10.70 16.52
C ASN A 59 -10.30 -10.97 17.54
N ASN A 60 -11.45 -10.32 17.42
CA ASN A 60 -12.61 -10.56 18.28
C ASN A 60 -13.14 -11.98 18.09
N TYR A 61 -13.29 -12.44 16.84
CA TYR A 61 -13.67 -13.82 16.55
C TYR A 61 -12.66 -14.85 17.10
N LYS A 62 -11.35 -14.55 17.05
CA LYS A 62 -10.34 -15.44 17.66
C LYS A 62 -10.48 -15.55 19.18
N LYS A 63 -10.95 -14.50 19.86
CA LYS A 63 -11.13 -14.47 21.31
C LYS A 63 -12.39 -15.19 21.76
N ASP A 64 -13.50 -15.00 21.06
CA ASP A 64 -14.79 -15.61 21.39
C ASP A 64 -15.46 -16.17 20.13
N LYS A 65 -15.29 -17.48 19.94
CA LYS A 65 -15.86 -18.23 18.81
C LYS A 65 -17.28 -18.73 19.07
N THR A 66 -17.72 -18.70 20.33
CA THR A 66 -19.01 -19.27 20.75
C THR A 66 -20.15 -18.29 20.60
N ASN A 67 -19.83 -16.99 20.54
CA ASN A 67 -20.81 -15.95 20.33
C ASN A 67 -21.26 -15.88 18.88
N ILE A 68 -22.53 -16.22 18.64
CA ILE A 68 -23.15 -16.27 17.31
C ILE A 68 -23.09 -14.92 16.58
N ASN A 69 -23.18 -13.79 17.29
CA ASN A 69 -23.13 -12.46 16.68
C ASN A 69 -21.72 -12.17 16.13
N ILE A 70 -20.68 -12.52 16.90
CA ILE A 70 -19.29 -12.36 16.48
C ILE A 70 -18.98 -13.28 15.29
N GLN A 71 -19.52 -14.50 15.28
CA GLN A 71 -19.35 -15.44 14.16
C GLN A 71 -20.03 -14.92 12.89
N ASN A 72 -21.25 -14.39 13.00
CA ASN A 72 -21.97 -13.81 11.87
C ASN A 72 -21.26 -12.58 11.31
N GLU A 73 -20.83 -11.66 12.19
CA GLU A 73 -20.05 -10.48 11.80
C GLU A 73 -18.74 -10.86 11.10
N TYR A 74 -18.02 -11.84 11.66
CA TYR A 74 -16.79 -12.37 11.07
C TYR A 74 -17.04 -12.99 9.69
N THR A 75 -18.10 -13.78 9.53
CA THR A 75 -18.42 -14.43 8.24
C THR A 75 -18.68 -13.38 7.17
N GLN A 76 -19.52 -12.40 7.45
CA GLN A 76 -19.79 -11.29 6.52
C GLN A 76 -18.53 -10.46 6.22
N HIS A 77 -17.69 -10.24 7.23
CA HIS A 77 -16.43 -9.53 7.09
C HIS A 77 -15.46 -10.25 6.13
N ILE A 78 -15.34 -11.58 6.25
CA ILE A 78 -14.54 -12.39 5.32
C ILE A 78 -15.14 -12.38 3.91
N GLU A 79 -16.46 -12.48 3.77
CA GLU A 79 -17.12 -12.38 2.46
C GLU A 79 -16.84 -11.04 1.77
N ARG A 80 -16.96 -9.92 2.51
CA ARG A 80 -16.62 -8.58 1.98
C ARG A 80 -15.15 -8.46 1.61
N LYS A 81 -14.25 -8.99 2.45
CA LYS A 81 -12.82 -9.06 2.16
C LYS A 81 -12.58 -9.76 0.82
N GLU A 82 -13.04 -11.01 0.68
CA GLU A 82 -12.81 -11.80 -0.53
C GLU A 82 -13.46 -11.16 -1.76
N ALA A 83 -14.66 -10.60 -1.63
CA ALA A 83 -15.32 -9.87 -2.71
C ALA A 83 -14.52 -8.63 -3.16
N SER A 84 -13.97 -7.85 -2.21
CA SER A 84 -13.16 -6.67 -2.52
C SER A 84 -11.85 -7.03 -3.22
N TYR A 85 -11.17 -8.09 -2.79
CA TYR A 85 -9.96 -8.57 -3.47
C TYR A 85 -10.26 -9.11 -4.85
N ARG A 86 -11.34 -9.89 -5.00
CA ARG A 86 -11.77 -10.40 -6.31
C ARG A 86 -12.10 -9.27 -7.28
N SER A 87 -12.76 -8.22 -6.80
CA SER A 87 -13.02 -7.01 -7.60
C SER A 87 -11.71 -6.35 -8.03
N LYS A 88 -10.74 -6.19 -7.11
CA LYS A 88 -9.44 -5.56 -7.41
C LYS A 88 -8.67 -6.35 -8.46
N GLU A 89 -8.62 -7.67 -8.34
CA GLU A 89 -7.92 -8.53 -9.30
C GLU A 89 -8.59 -8.51 -10.68
N LEU A 90 -9.92 -8.44 -10.75
CA LEU A 90 -10.63 -8.28 -12.01
C LEU A 90 -10.31 -6.93 -12.67
N ASP A 91 -10.30 -5.84 -11.89
CA ASP A 91 -9.99 -4.51 -12.40
C ASP A 91 -8.53 -4.39 -12.86
N LYS A 92 -7.59 -5.00 -12.12
CA LYS A 92 -6.17 -5.09 -12.52
C LYS A 92 -6.00 -5.84 -13.83
N LYS A 93 -6.68 -6.98 -13.97
CA LYS A 93 -6.66 -7.76 -15.21
C LYS A 93 -7.23 -6.94 -16.36
N LYS A 94 -8.38 -6.31 -16.17
CA LYS A 94 -9.00 -5.44 -17.19
C LYS A 94 -8.08 -4.30 -17.60
N SER A 95 -7.41 -3.66 -16.64
CA SER A 95 -6.45 -2.58 -16.90
C SER A 95 -5.29 -3.01 -17.80
N GLY A 96 -4.85 -4.26 -17.69
CA GLY A 96 -3.82 -4.84 -18.57
C GLY A 96 -4.30 -5.30 -19.94
N GLU A 97 -5.61 -5.51 -20.12
CA GLU A 97 -6.21 -6.00 -21.38
C GLU A 97 -6.85 -4.88 -22.21
N ASP A 98 -7.36 -3.83 -21.56
CA ASP A 98 -8.09 -2.71 -22.17
C ASP A 98 -7.27 -1.43 -22.03
N GLU A 99 -6.84 -0.87 -23.16
CA GLU A 99 -6.05 0.38 -23.20
C GLU A 99 -6.81 1.57 -22.59
N SER A 100 -8.14 1.59 -22.70
CA SER A 100 -9.00 2.69 -22.22
C SER A 100 -9.35 2.63 -20.73
N TYR A 101 -8.97 1.55 -20.06
CA TYR A 101 -9.23 1.29 -18.65
C TYR A 101 -7.96 1.43 -17.81
N LEU A 102 -8.06 2.09 -16.66
CA LEU A 102 -6.98 2.16 -15.67
C LEU A 102 -7.46 1.78 -14.28
N CYS A 103 -6.82 0.78 -13.69
CA CYS A 103 -6.94 0.47 -12.26
C CYS A 103 -5.77 1.10 -11.50
N VAL A 104 -6.05 1.74 -10.37
CA VAL A 104 -5.02 2.30 -9.48
C VAL A 104 -5.29 1.98 -8.02
N THR A 105 -4.24 2.00 -7.20
CA THR A 105 -4.36 2.08 -5.73
C THR A 105 -3.80 3.40 -5.24
N MET A 106 -4.44 3.97 -4.22
CA MET A 106 -4.10 5.28 -3.67
C MET A 106 -4.12 5.24 -2.15
N ASP A 107 -3.06 5.75 -1.54
CA ASP A 107 -2.95 5.87 -0.09
C ASP A 107 -2.10 7.07 0.32
N LEU A 108 -2.45 7.69 1.45
CA LEU A 108 -1.66 8.76 2.03
C LEU A 108 -0.64 8.17 3.00
N GLN A 109 0.65 8.33 2.69
CA GLN A 109 1.73 7.81 3.52
C GLN A 109 1.66 8.35 4.96
N SER A 110 2.18 7.54 5.89
CA SER A 110 2.49 7.98 7.24
C SER A 110 3.31 9.28 7.23
N LEU A 111 3.05 10.14 8.21
CA LEU A 111 3.61 11.50 8.28
C LEU A 111 5.15 11.50 8.12
N LEU A 112 5.63 12.15 7.07
CA LEU A 112 7.06 12.37 6.88
C LEU A 112 7.45 13.68 7.55
N GLN A 113 8.61 13.70 8.21
CA GLN A 113 9.15 14.87 8.86
C GLN A 113 10.49 15.21 8.22
N ILE A 114 10.65 16.46 7.79
CA ILE A 114 11.84 16.97 7.13
C ILE A 114 12.37 18.24 7.83
N PRO A 115 13.69 18.47 7.87
CA PRO A 115 14.73 17.53 7.45
C PRO A 115 14.84 16.31 8.40
N SER A 116 15.28 15.17 7.86
CA SER A 116 15.49 13.92 8.61
C SER A 116 16.99 13.63 8.71
N THR A 117 17.52 13.51 9.93
CA THR A 117 18.93 13.16 10.19
C THR A 117 19.05 12.35 11.50
N ALA A 118 20.15 11.61 11.67
CA ALA A 118 20.44 10.85 12.89
C ALA A 118 20.95 11.74 14.04
N ASP A 119 21.25 13.01 13.77
CA ASP A 119 21.73 13.93 14.79
C ASP A 119 20.71 14.08 15.93
N SER A 120 21.19 13.89 17.16
CA SER A 120 20.39 14.02 18.38
C SER A 120 19.90 15.45 18.61
N LEU A 121 20.63 16.48 18.13
CA LEU A 121 20.19 17.87 18.20
C LEU A 121 18.93 18.11 17.38
N MET A 122 18.77 17.38 16.27
CA MET A 122 17.59 17.45 15.42
C MET A 122 16.33 16.82 16.04
N TYR A 123 16.45 16.15 17.19
CA TYR A 123 15.29 15.79 18.01
C TYR A 123 14.58 17.04 18.57
N TYR A 124 15.33 18.08 18.92
CA TYR A 124 14.80 19.31 19.52
C TYR A 124 14.40 20.37 18.49
N SER A 125 14.85 20.21 17.24
CA SER A 125 14.48 21.11 16.14
C SER A 125 13.02 20.93 15.72
N ARG A 126 12.37 22.04 15.35
CA ARG A 126 11.07 21.98 14.67
C ARG A 126 11.25 21.35 13.30
N LYS A 127 10.48 20.29 13.03
CA LYS A 127 10.47 19.58 11.75
C LYS A 127 9.22 19.97 10.98
N LEU A 128 9.37 20.14 9.68
CA LEU A 128 8.27 20.39 8.77
C LEU A 128 7.59 19.07 8.43
N ASN A 129 6.27 19.06 8.52
CA ASN A 129 5.49 17.92 8.08
C ASN A 129 5.37 17.91 6.55
N LEU A 130 5.79 16.80 5.95
CA LEU A 130 5.65 16.48 4.54
C LEU A 130 4.60 15.38 4.41
N TYR A 131 3.63 15.63 3.55
CA TYR A 131 2.59 14.67 3.18
C TYR A 131 2.91 14.11 1.80
N ASN A 132 2.66 12.82 1.62
CA ASN A 132 2.90 12.13 0.35
C ASN A 132 1.66 11.28 0.02
N LEU A 133 0.89 11.73 -0.99
CA LEU A 133 -0.16 10.91 -1.59
C LEU A 133 0.47 10.08 -2.69
N SER A 134 0.46 8.77 -2.49
CA SER A 134 1.04 7.83 -3.44
C SER A 134 -0.07 7.22 -4.29
N ILE A 135 0.14 7.13 -5.59
CA ILE A 135 -0.75 6.49 -6.56
C ILE A 135 0.05 5.45 -7.33
N TYR A 136 -0.42 4.21 -7.33
CA TYR A 136 0.18 3.11 -8.07
C TYR A 136 -0.75 2.67 -9.19
N GLU A 137 -0.25 2.73 -10.43
CA GLU A 137 -0.99 2.42 -11.64
C GLU A 137 -0.74 0.97 -12.10
N PHE A 138 -1.80 0.25 -12.43
CA PHE A 138 -1.70 -1.10 -12.97
C PHE A 138 -1.83 -1.09 -14.49
N LYS A 139 -0.73 -0.95 -15.21
CA LYS A 139 -0.72 -0.97 -16.68
C LYS A 139 0.41 -1.85 -17.23
N PRO A 140 0.33 -3.18 -17.05
CA PRO A 140 1.39 -4.07 -17.55
C PRO A 140 1.59 -3.89 -19.07
N PRO A 141 2.84 -3.98 -19.57
CA PRO A 141 4.03 -4.48 -18.88
C PRO A 141 4.73 -3.45 -17.96
N GLN A 142 4.37 -2.17 -18.00
CA GLN A 142 5.03 -1.11 -17.26
C GLN A 142 4.07 -0.42 -16.30
N ASN A 143 4.15 -0.80 -15.02
CA ASN A 143 3.39 -0.13 -13.97
C ASN A 143 4.08 1.19 -13.60
N ASP A 144 3.30 2.26 -13.51
CA ASP A 144 3.78 3.57 -13.06
C ASP A 144 3.38 3.85 -11.61
N ALA A 145 4.16 4.71 -10.97
CA ALA A 145 4.02 5.04 -9.56
C ALA A 145 4.29 6.52 -9.35
N HIS A 146 3.35 7.23 -8.73
CA HIS A 146 3.38 8.67 -8.57
C HIS A 146 3.37 9.03 -7.08
N CYS A 147 4.29 9.91 -6.68
CA CYS A 147 4.31 10.52 -5.35
C CYS A 147 3.95 12.00 -5.49
N ILE A 148 2.78 12.38 -4.99
CA ILE A 148 2.34 13.78 -4.98
C ILE A 148 2.57 14.31 -3.58
N ILE A 149 3.54 15.22 -3.47
CA ILE A 149 4.03 15.71 -2.19
C ILE A 149 3.66 17.16 -1.95
N TRP A 150 3.35 17.48 -0.70
CA TRP A 150 3.17 18.86 -0.25
C TRP A 150 3.50 18.96 1.23
N THR A 151 3.75 20.18 1.70
CA THR A 151 4.09 20.43 3.11
C THR A 151 2.92 21.05 3.85
N GLU A 152 2.97 21.04 5.18
CA GLU A 152 1.99 21.73 6.03
C GLU A 152 1.89 23.25 5.80
N ILE A 153 2.87 23.84 5.12
CA ILE A 153 2.81 25.24 4.67
C ILE A 153 1.84 25.40 3.50
N ASN A 154 1.72 24.38 2.64
CA ASN A 154 0.89 24.43 1.43
C ASN A 154 -0.55 24.00 1.68
N GLY A 155 -0.77 23.05 2.61
CA GLY A 155 -2.08 22.50 2.88
C GLY A 155 -2.06 21.49 4.02
N LYS A 156 -3.25 21.07 4.46
CA LYS A 156 -3.39 20.03 5.48
C LYS A 156 -3.35 18.65 4.82
N ARG A 157 -4.05 17.67 5.37
CA ARG A 157 -4.12 16.31 4.84
C ARG A 157 -5.57 15.80 4.77
N GLY A 158 -6.51 16.72 4.57
CA GLY A 158 -7.93 16.42 4.51
C GLY A 158 -8.38 16.13 3.08
N SER A 159 -9.66 15.84 2.93
CA SER A 159 -10.28 15.50 1.65
C SER A 159 -10.07 16.53 0.54
N VAL A 160 -9.92 17.82 0.86
CA VAL A 160 -9.68 18.88 -0.14
C VAL A 160 -8.29 18.77 -0.74
N GLU A 161 -7.27 18.52 0.08
CA GLU A 161 -5.90 18.31 -0.41
C GLU A 161 -5.80 17.00 -1.19
N ILE A 162 -6.46 15.93 -0.71
CA ILE A 162 -6.55 14.66 -1.44
C ILE A 162 -7.20 14.88 -2.81
N ALA A 163 -8.36 15.52 -2.87
CA ALA A 163 -9.03 15.83 -4.13
C ALA A 163 -8.14 16.65 -5.08
N SER A 164 -7.45 17.68 -4.56
CA SER A 164 -6.57 18.52 -5.37
C SER A 164 -5.39 17.73 -5.93
N ALA A 165 -4.79 16.84 -5.14
CA ALA A 165 -3.71 15.97 -5.58
C ALA A 165 -4.20 14.94 -6.61
N THR A 166 -5.34 14.29 -6.37
CA THR A 166 -5.98 13.38 -7.33
C THR A 166 -6.34 14.10 -8.63
N HIS A 167 -6.79 15.36 -8.55
CA HIS A 167 -7.08 16.18 -9.73
C HIS A 167 -5.84 16.44 -10.57
N LEU A 168 -4.72 16.80 -9.91
CA LEU A 168 -3.45 16.99 -10.58
C LEU A 168 -3.01 15.72 -11.32
N TRP A 169 -3.16 14.56 -10.69
CA TRP A 169 -2.86 13.29 -11.35
C TRP A 169 -3.78 13.01 -12.53
N ILE A 170 -5.10 13.09 -12.34
CA ILE A 170 -6.10 12.79 -13.37
C ILE A 170 -5.91 13.66 -14.62
N LYS A 171 -5.61 14.96 -14.46
CA LYS A 171 -5.37 15.86 -15.60
C LYS A 171 -4.19 15.48 -16.48
N ASN A 172 -3.23 14.73 -15.94
CA ASN A 172 -2.04 14.30 -16.66
C ASN A 172 -2.18 12.87 -17.23
N LEU A 173 -3.36 12.27 -17.11
CA LEU A 173 -3.62 10.95 -17.66
C LEU A 173 -3.71 10.98 -19.20
N PRO A 174 -3.26 9.91 -19.88
CA PRO A 174 -3.40 9.79 -21.33
C PRO A 174 -4.85 9.91 -21.80
N GLU A 175 -5.06 10.60 -22.92
CA GLU A 175 -6.40 10.82 -23.51
C GLU A 175 -7.12 9.54 -23.93
N VAL A 176 -6.38 8.43 -24.14
CA VAL A 176 -6.95 7.12 -24.43
C VAL A 176 -7.82 6.58 -23.28
N LEU A 177 -7.59 7.05 -22.05
CA LEU A 177 -8.31 6.59 -20.86
C LEU A 177 -9.71 7.21 -20.79
N THR A 178 -10.71 6.33 -20.66
CA THR A 178 -12.13 6.69 -20.50
C THR A 178 -12.72 6.19 -19.19
N HIS A 179 -12.14 5.13 -18.61
CA HIS A 179 -12.55 4.55 -17.33
C HIS A 179 -11.36 4.49 -16.37
N VAL A 180 -11.54 5.04 -15.17
CA VAL A 180 -10.55 4.93 -14.10
C VAL A 180 -11.20 4.38 -12.83
N THR A 181 -10.57 3.36 -12.25
CA THR A 181 -10.98 2.78 -10.97
C THR A 181 -9.89 3.01 -9.92
N ILE A 182 -10.27 3.65 -8.82
CA ILE A 182 -9.39 4.03 -7.71
C ILE A 182 -9.73 3.17 -6.50
N TYR A 183 -8.79 2.36 -6.06
CA TYR A 183 -8.84 1.67 -4.77
C TYR A 183 -8.19 2.54 -3.70
N SER A 184 -8.93 2.85 -2.62
CA SER A 184 -8.44 3.68 -1.51
C SER A 184 -8.89 3.14 -0.16
N ASP A 185 -8.28 3.65 0.91
CA ASP A 185 -8.73 3.37 2.27
C ASP A 185 -10.12 3.96 2.56
N THR A 186 -10.71 3.59 3.70
CA THR A 186 -12.03 4.08 4.11
C THR A 186 -11.95 5.29 5.05
N CYS A 187 -10.81 6.01 5.08
CA CYS A 187 -10.63 7.14 5.97
C CYS A 187 -11.66 8.23 5.66
N SER A 188 -12.57 8.48 6.60
CA SER A 188 -13.67 9.43 6.40
C SER A 188 -13.18 10.87 6.25
N GLY A 189 -12.08 11.25 6.90
CA GLY A 189 -11.49 12.58 6.77
C GLY A 189 -10.79 12.83 5.43
N GLN A 190 -10.52 11.78 4.66
CA GLN A 190 -9.67 11.83 3.47
C GLN A 190 -10.41 11.32 2.23
N ASN A 191 -10.76 10.04 2.21
CA ASN A 191 -11.21 9.33 1.01
C ASN A 191 -12.72 9.06 0.99
N ARG A 192 -13.31 8.68 2.12
CA ARG A 192 -14.72 8.25 2.21
C ARG A 192 -15.63 9.34 2.80
N ASN A 193 -15.89 10.38 2.01
CA ASN A 193 -16.78 11.47 2.40
C ASN A 193 -17.47 12.14 1.19
N GLN A 194 -18.43 13.02 1.49
CA GLN A 194 -19.19 13.76 0.49
C GLN A 194 -18.34 14.69 -0.39
N TYR A 195 -17.21 15.21 0.12
CA TYR A 195 -16.37 16.12 -0.65
C TYR A 195 -15.64 15.38 -1.77
N ILE A 196 -15.10 14.19 -1.50
CA ILE A 196 -14.51 13.33 -2.53
C ILE A 196 -15.58 12.88 -3.53
N ALA A 197 -16.76 12.47 -3.05
CA ALA A 197 -17.85 12.07 -3.94
C ALA A 197 -18.28 13.20 -4.89
N ALA A 198 -18.45 14.42 -4.37
CA ALA A 198 -18.77 15.61 -5.17
C ALA A 198 -17.64 15.96 -6.15
N PHE A 199 -16.38 15.82 -5.72
CA PHE A 199 -15.21 16.04 -6.57
C PHE A 199 -15.14 15.04 -7.73
N LEU A 200 -15.33 13.74 -7.48
CA LEU A 200 -15.34 12.73 -8.54
C LEU A 200 -16.49 12.96 -9.53
N LEU A 201 -17.66 13.36 -9.05
CA LEU A 201 -18.79 13.73 -9.91
C LEU A 201 -18.45 14.94 -10.79
N TYR A 202 -17.83 15.97 -10.20
CA TYR A 202 -17.36 17.14 -10.93
C TYR A 202 -16.35 16.76 -12.02
N LEU A 203 -15.41 15.85 -11.72
CA LEU A 203 -14.42 15.39 -12.69
C LEU A 203 -15.05 14.66 -13.85
N VAL A 204 -15.98 13.72 -13.61
CA VAL A 204 -16.67 13.01 -14.71
C VAL A 204 -17.41 13.99 -15.63
N HIS A 205 -17.94 15.09 -15.09
CA HIS A 205 -18.65 16.09 -15.88
C HIS A 205 -17.72 17.02 -16.68
N THR A 206 -16.55 17.33 -16.13
CA THR A 206 -15.65 18.37 -16.68
C THR A 206 -14.47 17.82 -17.46
N HIS A 207 -14.09 16.56 -17.24
CA HIS A 207 -12.97 15.94 -17.91
C HIS A 207 -13.35 15.54 -19.35
N GLU A 208 -12.44 15.79 -20.29
CA GLU A 208 -12.70 15.62 -21.72
C GLU A 208 -12.89 14.15 -22.11
N THR A 209 -12.02 13.27 -21.60
CA THR A 209 -11.97 11.85 -22.00
C THR A 209 -12.58 10.88 -20.97
N ILE A 210 -12.28 11.07 -19.68
CA ILE A 210 -12.77 10.19 -18.60
C ILE A 210 -14.28 10.33 -18.42
N LYS A 211 -15.00 9.22 -18.67
CA LYS A 211 -16.48 9.12 -18.56
C LYS A 211 -16.92 8.32 -17.35
N VAL A 212 -16.06 7.47 -16.82
CA VAL A 212 -16.38 6.64 -15.66
C VAL A 212 -15.24 6.74 -14.64
N LEU A 213 -15.60 7.17 -13.42
CA LEU A 213 -14.72 7.14 -12.25
C LEU A 213 -15.37 6.29 -11.17
N GLU A 214 -14.70 5.21 -10.78
CA GLU A 214 -15.14 4.33 -9.70
C GLU A 214 -14.18 4.46 -8.52
N GLN A 215 -14.69 4.83 -7.35
CA GLN A 215 -13.93 4.73 -6.11
C GLN A 215 -14.37 3.49 -5.34
N LYS A 216 -13.47 2.53 -5.22
CA LYS A 216 -13.69 1.26 -4.51
C LYS A 216 -12.89 1.25 -3.22
N TYR A 217 -13.41 0.52 -2.24
CA TYR A 217 -12.81 0.42 -0.91
C TYR A 217 -12.52 -1.04 -0.59
N LEU A 218 -11.37 -1.29 0.04
CA LEU A 218 -11.05 -2.60 0.59
C LEU A 218 -11.65 -2.75 2.00
N GLU A 219 -11.87 -4.00 2.42
CA GLU A 219 -12.35 -4.28 3.78
C GLU A 219 -11.31 -3.81 4.81
N SER A 220 -11.78 -3.08 5.82
CA SER A 220 -10.91 -2.52 6.88
C SER A 220 -10.15 -3.62 7.63
N GLY A 221 -8.87 -3.38 7.93
CA GLY A 221 -7.98 -4.38 8.52
C GLY A 221 -7.48 -5.45 7.52
N HIS A 222 -7.92 -5.38 6.27
CA HIS A 222 -7.49 -6.23 5.16
C HIS A 222 -7.29 -5.41 3.88
N SER A 223 -6.63 -4.25 4.00
CA SER A 223 -6.43 -3.30 2.91
C SER A 223 -4.98 -3.30 2.41
N PHE A 224 -4.46 -4.47 2.03
CA PHE A 224 -3.11 -4.55 1.45
C PHE A 224 -3.14 -4.02 0.02
N MET A 225 -2.43 -2.92 -0.20
CA MET A 225 -2.39 -2.20 -1.47
C MET A 225 -0.96 -2.13 -1.99
N GLU A 226 -0.81 -2.07 -3.31
CA GLU A 226 0.50 -2.09 -3.94
C GLU A 226 1.29 -0.80 -3.67
N VAL A 227 0.57 0.29 -3.39
CA VAL A 227 1.11 1.54 -2.85
C VAL A 227 1.88 1.35 -1.53
N ASP A 228 1.58 0.32 -0.72
CA ASP A 228 2.32 0.02 0.52
C ASP A 228 3.79 -0.33 0.23
N SER A 229 4.07 -0.86 -0.96
CA SER A 229 5.44 -1.15 -1.41
C SER A 229 6.23 0.14 -1.67
N MET A 230 5.58 1.19 -2.17
CA MET A 230 6.18 2.52 -2.36
C MET A 230 6.51 3.13 -0.99
N HIS A 231 5.57 3.08 -0.05
CA HIS A 231 5.79 3.59 1.31
C HIS A 231 6.93 2.85 2.01
N SER A 232 6.98 1.51 1.88
CA SER A 232 8.06 0.69 2.42
C SER A 232 9.43 1.06 1.85
N ALA A 233 9.51 1.34 0.54
CA ALA A 233 10.75 1.75 -0.11
C ALA A 233 11.21 3.14 0.37
N ILE A 234 10.29 4.10 0.47
CA ILE A 234 10.57 5.46 0.96
C ILE A 234 11.03 5.44 2.42
N GLU A 235 10.33 4.69 3.28
CA GLU A 235 10.69 4.57 4.69
C GLU A 235 12.07 3.93 4.87
N LYS A 236 12.38 2.88 4.09
CA LYS A 236 13.70 2.25 4.12
C LYS A 236 14.83 3.22 3.74
N GLU A 237 14.64 4.02 2.70
CA GLU A 237 15.64 5.00 2.27
C GLU A 237 15.82 6.12 3.31
N LYS A 238 14.73 6.57 3.94
CA LYS A 238 14.78 7.51 5.07
C LYS A 238 15.69 6.99 6.18
N PHE A 239 15.51 5.74 6.63
CA PHE A 239 16.36 5.16 7.68
C PHE A 239 17.81 4.93 7.25
N THR A 240 18.05 4.64 5.97
CA THR A 240 19.39 4.34 5.45
C THR A 240 20.23 5.61 5.30
N LYS A 241 19.69 6.69 4.72
CA LYS A 241 20.42 7.96 4.52
C LYS A 241 20.56 8.79 5.79
N THR A 242 19.67 8.60 6.76
CA THR A 242 19.78 9.19 8.09
C THR A 242 21.07 8.74 8.81
N ARG A 243 21.69 7.60 8.43
CA ARG A 243 22.91 7.06 9.05
C ARG A 243 24.26 7.52 8.45
N ILE A 244 24.29 8.30 7.37
CA ILE A 244 25.53 8.59 6.61
C ILE A 244 25.80 10.10 6.49
N LEU A 245 25.55 10.85 7.55
CA LEU A 245 26.17 12.17 7.77
C LEU A 245 26.75 12.18 9.18
#